data_AF-A0A7L9C783-F1
#
_entry.id   AF-A0A7L9C783-F1
#
_cell.length_a   1.000
_cell.length_b   1.000
_cell.length_c   1.000
_cell.angle_alpha   90.00
_cell.angle_beta   90.00
_cell.angle_gamma   90.00
#
_symmetry.space_group_name_H-M   'P 1'
#
loop_
_entity.id
_entity.type
_entity.pdbx_description
1 polymer ?
#
loop_
_entity_poly.entity_id
_entity_poly.type
_entity_poly.pdbx_seq_one_letter_code
_entity_poly.pdbx_strand_id
1 'polypeptide(L)' 'MKYLYTAPDCPKCEILKKKYRSEGISFVERDADRIKQPEDEIDQEALVQASMQNMELPVEVNA' A
#
# COMPACT_ATOMS: atom_id res chain seq x y z
N MET A 1 10.59 4.42 -5.95
CA MET A 1 9.65 3.37 -6.40
C MET A 1 8.49 3.33 -5.42
N LYS A 2 7.23 3.42 -5.90
CA LYS A 2 6.06 3.47 -5.00
C LYS A 2 5.55 2.05 -4.70
N TYR A 3 5.31 1.76 -3.42
CA TYR A 3 4.68 0.52 -2.97
C TYR A 3 3.28 0.81 -2.48
N LEU A 4 2.34 -0.06 -2.87
CA LEU A 4 0.93 0.06 -2.55
C LEU A 4 0.47 -1.22 -1.87
N TYR A 5 0.18 -1.13 -0.58
CA TYR A 5 -0.36 -2.24 0.19
C TYR A 5 -1.87 -2.26 0.09
N THR A 6 -2.41 -3.41 -0.32
CA THR A 6 -3.84 -3.61 -0.57
C THR A 6 -4.30 -4.97 -0.06
N ALA A 7 -5.60 -5.15 0.07
CA ALA A 7 -6.22 -6.42 0.44
C ALA A 7 -7.32 -6.78 -0.57
N PRO A 8 -7.73 -8.06 -0.65
CA PRO A 8 -8.94 -8.44 -1.35
C PRO A 8 -10.14 -7.61 -0.87
N ASP A 9 -11.08 -7.34 -1.78
CA ASP A 9 -12.31 -6.60 -1.47
C ASP A 9 -12.07 -5.20 -0.88
N CYS A 10 -11.06 -4.48 -1.36
CA CYS A 10 -10.79 -3.08 -1.02
C CYS A 10 -11.14 -2.12 -2.17
N PRO A 11 -12.35 -1.51 -2.20
CA PRO A 11 -12.75 -0.59 -3.26
C PRO A 11 -11.84 0.65 -3.37
N LYS A 12 -11.38 1.20 -2.24
CA LYS A 12 -10.45 2.34 -2.22
C LYS A 12 -9.12 2.00 -2.91
N CYS A 13 -8.64 0.77 -2.72
CA CYS A 13 -7.42 0.27 -3.35
C CYS A 13 -7.57 0.20 -4.87
N GLU A 14 -8.68 -0.35 -5.37
CA GLU A 14 -8.96 -0.41 -6.81
C GLU A 14 -9.09 0.98 -7.45
N ILE A 15 -9.74 1.92 -6.77
CA ILE A 15 -9.86 3.30 -7.24
C ILE A 15 -8.48 3.95 -7.37
N LEU A 16 -7.63 3.78 -6.35
CA LEU A 16 -6.28 4.35 -6.36
C LEU A 16 -5.37 3.70 -7.41
N LYS A 17 -5.43 2.37 -7.57
CA LYS A 17 -4.72 1.64 -8.62
C LYS A 17 -5.11 2.14 -10.02
N LYS A 18 -6.40 2.34 -10.27
CA LYS A 18 -6.89 2.91 -11.54
C LYS A 18 -6.35 4.33 -11.77
N LYS A 19 -6.36 5.18 -10.73
CA LYS A 19 -5.81 6.53 -10.79
C LYS A 19 -4.32 6.51 -11.17
N TYR A 20 -3.51 5.68 -10.50
CA TYR A 20 -2.08 5.56 -10.80
C TYR A 20 -1.80 5.06 -12.21
N ARG A 21 -2.57 4.08 -12.69
CA ARG A 21 -2.49 3.66 -14.08
C ARG A 21 -2.85 4.79 -15.06
N SER A 22 -3.88 5.59 -14.77
CA SER A 22 -4.28 6.71 -15.64
C SER A 22 -3.28 7.87 -15.64
N GLU A 23 -2.57 8.09 -14.54
CA GLU A 23 -1.56 9.13 -14.38
C GLU A 23 -0.16 8.67 -14.81
N GLY A 24 -0.01 7.41 -15.25
CA GLY A 24 1.29 6.84 -15.63
C GLY A 24 2.24 6.60 -14.44
N ILE A 25 1.72 6.57 -13.22
CA ILE A 25 2.49 6.34 -12.00
C ILE A 25 2.77 4.84 -11.86
N SER A 26 4.05 4.48 -11.86
CA SER A 26 4.48 3.10 -11.63
C SER A 26 4.46 2.77 -10.13
N PHE A 27 3.84 1.64 -9.78
CA PHE A 27 3.76 1.16 -8.41
C PHE A 27 3.90 -0.37 -8.34
N VAL A 28 4.35 -0.86 -7.19
CA VAL A 28 4.39 -2.28 -6.84
C VAL A 28 3.28 -2.57 -5.85
N GLU A 29 2.39 -3.49 -6.19
CA GLU A 29 1.33 -3.93 -5.30
C GLU A 29 1.85 -5.01 -4.34
N ARG A 30 1.54 -4.87 -3.05
CA ARG A 30 1.85 -5.83 -1.99
C ARG A 30 0.60 -6.16 -1.19
N ASP A 31 0.58 -7.36 -0.62
CA ASP A 31 -0.49 -7.78 0.29
C ASP A 31 -0.36 -7.04 1.63
N ALA A 32 -1.46 -6.44 2.09
CA ALA A 32 -1.54 -5.74 3.36
C ALA A 32 -1.27 -6.64 4.57
N ASP A 33 -1.44 -7.97 4.46
CA ASP A 33 -1.10 -8.90 5.53
C ASP A 33 0.40 -8.89 5.86
N ARG A 34 1.26 -8.51 4.92
CA ARG A 34 2.70 -8.32 5.16
C ARG A 34 2.99 -7.23 6.20
N ILE A 35 2.09 -6.25 6.34
CA ILE A 35 2.23 -5.18 7.35
C ILE A 35 2.20 -5.76 8.78
N LYS A 36 1.44 -6.84 8.99
CA LYS A 36 1.32 -7.49 10.30
C LYS A 36 2.60 -8.22 10.72
N GLN A 37 3.39 -8.65 9.75
CA GLN A 37 4.67 -9.34 9.94
C GLN A 37 5.69 -8.80 8.93
N PRO A 38 6.26 -7.60 9.17
CA PRO A 38 7.17 -6.97 8.23
C PRO A 38 8.39 -7.84 7.93
N GLU A 39 8.65 -8.10 6.64
CA GLU A 39 9.78 -8.91 6.20
C GLU A 39 10.97 -8.04 5.77
N ASP A 40 10.71 -6.81 5.33
CA ASP A 40 11.71 -5.85 4.86
C ASP A 40 11.46 -4.42 5.37
N GLU A 41 12.38 -3.50 5.08
CA GLU A 41 12.31 -2.10 5.50
C GLU A 41 11.09 -1.37 4.93
N ILE A 42 10.62 -1.78 3.74
CA ILE A 42 9.42 -1.19 3.11
C ILE A 42 8.16 -1.65 3.84
N ASP A 43 8.09 -2.92 4.27
CA ASP A 43 6.99 -3.43 5.08
C ASP A 43 6.98 -2.75 6.47
N GLN A 44 8.17 -2.45 7.03
CA GLN A 44 8.28 -1.70 8.30
C GLN A 44 7.78 -0.26 8.16
N GLU A 45 8.15 0.44 7.09
CA GLU A 45 7.63 1.78 6.83
C GLU A 45 6.11 1.74 6.58
N ALA A 46 5.62 0.72 5.89
CA ALA A 46 4.20 0.50 5.69
C ALA A 46 3.45 0.32 7.02
N LEU A 47 4.05 -0.37 8.01
CA LEU A 47 3.46 -0.50 9.34
C LEU A 47 3.34 0.84 10.07
N VAL A 48 4.36 1.70 9.96
CA VAL A 48 4.32 3.05 10.56
C VAL A 48 3.22 3.87 9.89
N GLN A 49 3.19 3.91 8.55
CA GLN A 49 2.19 4.65 7.78
C GLN A 49 0.77 4.13 8.02
N ALA A 50 0.59 2.80 8.09
CA ALA A 50 -0.69 2.17 8.38
C ALA A 50 -1.17 2.55 9.79
N SER A 51 -0.28 2.51 10.78
CA SER A 51 -0.60 2.89 12.16
C SER A 51 -1.08 4.35 12.26
N MET A 52 -0.47 5.26 11.49
CA MET A 52 -0.91 6.66 11.40
C MET A 52 -2.29 6.82 10.72
N GLN A 53 -2.67 5.85 9.89
CA GLN A 53 -3.95 5.81 9.16
C GLN A 53 -4.98 4.89 9.82
N ASN A 54 -4.83 4.56 11.10
CA ASN A 54 -5.71 3.61 11.83
C ASN A 54 -5.83 2.23 11.14
N MET A 55 -4.76 1.79 10.49
CA MET A 55 -4.69 0.56 9.69
C MET A 55 -5.69 0.52 8.52
N GLU A 56 -6.14 1.67 8.02
CA GLU A 56 -6.96 1.75 6.82
C GLU A 56 -6.13 1.51 5.55
N LEU A 57 -6.77 0.87 4.56
CA LEU A 57 -6.21 0.65 3.23
C LEU A 57 -6.81 1.62 2.21
N PRO A 58 -6.06 1.93 1.14
CA PRO A 58 -4.70 1.48 0.83
C PRO A 58 -3.61 2.22 1.62
N VAL A 59 -2.46 1.58 1.83
CA VAL A 59 -1.28 2.21 2.43
C VAL A 59 -0.20 2.40 1.36
N GLU A 60 0.37 3.60 1.32
CA GLU A 60 1.37 3.99 0.35
C GLU A 60 2.74 4.22 0.99
N VAL A 61 3.78 3.68 0.35
CA VAL A 61 5.17 3.87 0.77
C VAL A 61 6.00 4.32 -0.43
N ASN A 62 6.85 5.33 -0.24
CA ASN A 62 7.77 5.82 -1.27
C ASN A 62 9.20 5.43 -0.90
N ALA A 63 9.78 4.50 -1.67
CA ALA A 63 11.19 4.11 -1.57
C ALA A 63 12.05 4.85 -2.60
#